data_AF-A0A0J6JN76-F1
#
_entry.id   AF-A0A0J6JN76-F1
#
_cell.length_a   1.000
_cell.length_b   1.000
_cell.length_c   1.000
_cell.angle_alpha   90.00
_cell.angle_beta   90.00
_cell.angle_gamma   90.00
#
_symmetry.space_group_name_H-M   'P 1'
#
loop_
_entity.id
_entity.type
_entity.pdbx_description
1 polymer ?
#
loop_
_entity_poly.entity_id
_entity_poly.type
_entity_poly.pdbx_seq_one_letter_code
_entity_poly.pdbx_strand_id
1 'polypeptide(L)'
;MIVGAHLSYLRDTLFGPVAHSIDCDVIITFISAETFQVQVLSPVTQDLHKAHALNMTLSSGEHLNGRVVHVPAKDNKRVVLQVDT
;
A
#
# COMPACT_ATOMS: atom_id res chain seq x y z
N MET A 1 -4.50 14.42 -3.95
CA MET A 1 -4.12 14.26 -5.37
C MET A 1 -4.18 12.79 -5.70
N ILE A 2 -4.70 12.41 -6.87
CA ILE A 2 -4.66 11.02 -7.35
C ILE A 2 -3.37 10.88 -8.15
N VAL A 3 -2.60 9.83 -7.86
CA VAL A 3 -1.35 9.53 -8.56
C VAL A 3 -1.35 8.08 -9.02
N GLY A 4 -0.89 7.83 -10.25
CA GLY A 4 -0.60 6.48 -10.70
C GLY A 4 0.61 5.94 -9.94
N ALA A 5 0.56 4.67 -9.53
CA ALA A 5 1.61 4.02 -8.77
C ALA A 5 1.69 2.51 -9.10
N HIS A 6 2.91 2.00 -9.14
CA HIS A 6 3.19 0.57 -9.15
C HIS A 6 3.31 0.09 -7.70
N LEU A 7 2.36 -0.73 -7.27
CA LEU A 7 2.24 -1.24 -5.91
C LEU A 7 2.78 -2.66 -5.85
N SER A 8 3.68 -2.96 -4.93
CA SER A 8 4.22 -4.29 -4.68
C SER A 8 4.11 -4.63 -3.20
N TYR A 9 3.52 -5.78 -2.87
CA TYR A 9 3.30 -6.21 -1.49
C TYR A 9 3.50 -7.71 -1.30
N LEU A 10 3.91 -8.08 -0.09
CA LEU A 10 3.99 -9.47 0.33
C LEU A 10 2.78 -9.81 1.19
N ARG A 11 2.18 -10.96 0.89
CA ARG A 11 1.11 -11.55 1.65
C ARG A 11 1.53 -12.92 2.15
N ASP A 12 1.38 -13.13 3.45
CA ASP A 12 1.58 -14.46 4.03
C ASP A 12 0.40 -15.37 3.70
N THR A 13 0.71 -16.58 3.23
CA THR A 13 -0.26 -17.65 2.99
C THR A 13 0.17 -18.92 3.69
N LEU A 14 -0.72 -19.90 3.79
CA LEU A 14 -0.40 -21.22 4.37
C LEU A 14 0.73 -21.95 3.62
N PHE A 15 1.03 -21.55 2.38
CA PHE A 15 2.08 -22.14 1.55
C PHE A 15 3.34 -21.26 1.47
N GLY A 16 3.44 -20.23 2.31
CA GLY A 16 4.53 -19.25 2.31
C GLY A 16 4.12 -17.86 1.79
N PRO A 17 5.05 -16.90 1.76
CA PRO A 17 4.80 -15.55 1.29
C PRO A 17 4.59 -15.54 -0.23
N VAL A 18 3.55 -14.85 -0.67
CA VAL A 18 3.23 -14.61 -2.08
C VAL A 18 3.43 -13.14 -2.38
N ALA A 19 4.24 -12.85 -3.39
CA ALA A 19 4.43 -11.50 -3.91
C ALA A 19 3.30 -11.13 -4.87
N HIS A 20 2.71 -9.96 -4.64
CA HIS A 20 1.73 -9.36 -5.53
C HIS A 20 2.24 -8.01 -6.02
N SER A 21 2.00 -7.71 -7.30
CA SER A 21 2.24 -6.40 -7.87
C SER A 21 1.08 -5.97 -8.75
N ILE A 22 0.78 -4.67 -8.75
CA ILE A 22 -0.30 -4.09 -9.54
C ILE A 22 -0.03 -2.62 -9.83
N ASP A 23 -0.33 -2.19 -11.06
CA ASP A 23 -0.40 -0.77 -11.41
C ASP A 23 -1.78 -0.25 -11.00
N CYS A 24 -1.81 0.83 -10.22
CA CYS A 24 -3.05 1.38 -9.68
C CYS A 24 -3.00 2.88 -9.46
N ASP A 25 -4.17 3.50 -9.40
CA ASP A 25 -4.35 4.87 -8.95
C ASP A 25 -4.51 4.90 -7.43
N VAL A 26 -3.75 5.77 -6.76
CA VAL A 26 -3.76 5.90 -5.31
C VAL A 26 -3.96 7.34 -4.86
N ILE A 27 -4.49 7.50 -3.65
CA ILE A 27 -4.44 8.74 -2.87
C ILE A 27 -3.51 8.51 -1.69
N ILE A 28 -2.51 9.39 -1.57
CA ILE A 28 -1.55 9.39 -0.48
C ILE A 28 -1.85 10.57 0.44
N THR A 29 -1.98 10.30 1.73
CA THR A 29 -2.21 11.32 2.76
C THR A 29 -1.15 11.16 3.85
N PHE A 30 -0.24 12.10 3.97
CA PHE A 30 0.74 12.11 5.07
C PHE A 30 0.03 12.46 6.37
N ILE A 31 0.15 11.57 7.36
CA ILE A 31 -0.37 11.77 8.72
C ILE A 31 0.72 12.41 9.60
N SER A 32 1.96 11.98 9.42
CA SER A 32 3.15 12.50 10.08
C SER A 32 4.38 12.36 9.15
N ALA A 33 5.56 12.74 9.63
CA ALA A 33 6.82 12.54 8.89
C ALA A 33 7.13 11.05 8.63
N GLU A 34 6.62 10.15 9.47
CA GLU A 34 6.91 8.70 9.40
C GLU A 34 5.67 7.87 9.09
N THR A 35 4.50 8.48 8.93
CA THR A 35 3.23 7.75 8.75
C THR A 35 2.42 8.37 7.64
N PHE A 36 1.95 7.52 6.72
CA PHE A 36 1.12 7.93 5.61
C PHE A 36 0.02 6.91 5.35
N GLN A 37 -1.12 7.39 4.87
CA GLN A 37 -2.23 6.57 4.45
C GLN A 37 -2.24 6.46 2.94
N VAL A 38 -2.42 5.24 2.44
CA VAL A 38 -2.61 4.94 1.03
C VAL A 38 -4.02 4.41 0.83
N GLN A 39 -4.75 5.00 -0.11
CA GLN A 39 -6.04 4.50 -0.57
C GLN A 39 -5.95 4.15 -2.06
N VAL A 40 -6.14 2.88 -2.39
CA VAL A 40 -6.18 2.38 -3.76
C VAL A 40 -7.56 2.62 -4.35
N LEU A 41 -7.60 3.25 -5.53
CA LEU A 41 -8.84 3.61 -6.22
C LEU A 41 -9.18 2.58 -7.31
N SER A 42 -8.23 2.30 -8.20
CA SER A 42 -8.45 1.40 -9.34
C SER A 42 -7.12 0.86 -9.88
N PRO A 43 -7.04 -0.44 -10.23
CA PRO A 43 -7.98 -1.50 -9.84
C PRO A 43 -7.95 -1.74 -8.33
N VAL A 44 -9.10 -2.11 -7.76
CA VAL A 44 -9.20 -2.40 -6.32
C VAL A 44 -8.61 -3.76 -6.01
N THR A 45 -7.54 -3.80 -5.21
CA THR A 45 -6.97 -5.04 -4.67
C THR A 45 -7.77 -5.48 -3.44
N GLN A 46 -8.38 -6.67 -3.50
CA GLN A 46 -9.20 -7.16 -2.39
C GLN A 46 -8.37 -7.59 -1.18
N ASP A 47 -7.09 -7.87 -1.36
CA ASP A 47 -6.22 -8.46 -0.34
C ASP A 47 -5.11 -7.53 0.15
N LEU A 48 -5.16 -6.24 -0.21
CA LEU A 48 -4.23 -5.23 0.29
C LEU A 48 -4.20 -5.14 1.81
N HIS A 49 -5.37 -5.30 2.45
CA HIS A 49 -5.49 -5.36 3.90
C HIS A 49 -4.73 -6.52 4.56
N LYS A 50 -4.26 -7.50 3.78
CA LYS A 50 -3.46 -8.63 4.26
C LYS A 50 -1.97 -8.43 4.02
N ALA A 51 -1.56 -7.31 3.42
CA ALA A 51 -0.17 -6.99 3.20
C ALA A 51 0.53 -6.72 4.55
N HIS A 52 1.73 -7.24 4.71
CA HIS A 52 2.58 -6.92 5.87
C HIS A 52 3.47 -5.70 5.59
N ALA A 53 4.00 -5.64 4.38
CA ALA A 53 4.83 -4.55 3.88
C ALA A 53 4.42 -4.21 2.45
N LEU A 54 4.66 -2.95 2.08
CA LEU A 54 4.22 -2.39 0.83
C LEU A 54 5.30 -1.45 0.30
N ASN A 55 5.73 -1.73 -0.93
CA ASN A 55 6.63 -0.89 -1.71
C ASN A 55 5.81 -0.28 -2.83
N MET A 56 5.96 1.02 -3.03
CA MET A 56 5.19 1.78 -3.99
C MET A 56 6.12 2.66 -4.80
N THR A 57 6.03 2.57 -6.12
CA THR A 57 6.74 3.47 -7.03
C THR A 57 5.71 4.37 -7.68
N LEU A 58 5.75 5.66 -7.37
CA LEU A 58 4.84 6.65 -7.96
C LEU A 58 5.23 6.91 -9.41
N SER A 59 4.25 7.32 -10.21
CA SER A 59 4.45 7.77 -11.59
C SER A 59 5.41 8.96 -11.72
N SER A 60 5.63 9.71 -10.62
CA SER A 60 6.68 10.74 -10.53
C SER A 60 8.11 10.18 -10.44
N GLY A 61 8.26 8.86 -10.24
CA GLY A 61 9.54 8.20 -9.95
C GLY A 61 9.91 8.15 -8.47
N GLU A 62 9.07 8.69 -7.58
CA GLU A 62 9.28 8.62 -6.14
C GLU A 62 8.98 7.21 -5.61
N HIS A 63 9.83 6.72 -4.70
CA HIS A 63 9.66 5.42 -4.07
C HIS A 63 9.24 5.59 -2.61
N LEU A 64 8.16 4.92 -2.23
CA LEU A 64 7.62 4.91 -0.87
C LEU A 64 7.54 3.47 -0.39
N ASN A 65 8.27 3.17 0.68
CA ASN A 65 8.25 1.86 1.32
C ASN A 65 7.69 2.02 2.73
N GLY A 66 6.85 1.08 3.16
CA GLY A 66 6.35 1.09 4.52
C GLY A 66 5.74 -0.23 4.97
N ARG A 67 5.67 -0.39 6.29
CA ARG A 67 4.96 -1.49 6.95
C ARG A 67 3.52 -1.11 7.17
N VAL A 68 2.62 -2.06 6.96
CA VAL A 68 1.20 -1.88 7.27
C VAL A 68 1.03 -1.92 8.79
N VAL A 69 0.70 -0.78 9.38
CA VAL A 69 0.46 -0.65 10.83
C VAL A 69 -1.01 -0.65 11.18
N HIS A 70 -1.88 -0.25 10.24
CA HIS A 70 -3.31 -0.26 10.46
C HIS A 70 -4.09 -0.41 9.15
N VAL A 71 -5.13 -1.24 9.19
CA VAL A 71 -6.15 -1.33 8.15
C VAL A 71 -7.50 -0.94 8.76
N PRO A 72 -8.14 0.13 8.28
CA PRO A 72 -9.47 0.50 8.77
C PRO A 72 -10.47 -0.63 8.51
N ALA A 73 -11.20 -1.03 9.56
CA ALA A 73 -12.06 -2.23 9.58
C ALA A 73 -13.19 -2.29 8.53
N LYS A 74 -13.43 -1.21 7.78
CA LYS A 74 -14.47 -1.12 6.75
C LYS A 74 -13.95 -0.71 5.37
N ASP A 75 -12.64 -0.59 5.18
CA ASP A 75 -12.06 -0.13 3.92
C ASP A 75 -10.86 -1.00 3.49
N ASN A 76 -11.16 -2.10 2.79
CA ASN A 76 -10.15 -3.03 2.27
C ASN A 76 -9.22 -2.39 1.22
N LYS A 77 -9.53 -1.16 0.78
CA LYS A 77 -8.76 -0.41 -0.22
C LYS A 77 -7.79 0.57 0.42
N ARG A 78 -7.84 0.72 1.74
CA ARG A 78 -7.09 1.72 2.49
C ARG A 78 -6.20 1.04 3.51
N VAL A 79 -4.95 1.45 3.54
CA VAL A 79 -3.97 1.01 4.51
C VAL A 79 -3.20 2.21 5.04
N VAL A 80 -2.87 2.16 6.33
CA VAL A 80 -1.95 3.10 6.96
C VAL A 80 -0.60 2.41 7.05
N LEU A 81 0.39 3.10 6.52
CA LEU A 81 1.76 2.67 6.42
C LEU A 81 2.64 3.52 7.34
N GLN A 82 3.57 2.87 8.02
CA GLN A 82 4.71 3.53 8.66
C GLN A 82 5.94 3.34 7.78
N VAL A 83 6.67 4.42 7.52
CA VAL A 83 7.90 4.41 6.72
C VAL A 83 8.93 3.53 7.40
N ASP A 84 9.52 2.59 6.66
CA ASP A 84 10.74 1.92 7.10
C ASP A 84 11.91 2.88 6.86
N THR A 85 12.44 3.46 7.95
CA THR A 85 13.67 4.28 7.95
C THR A 85 14.92 3.44 7.88
#